data_AF-A0A497MXZ5-F1
#
_entry.id   AF-A0A497MXZ5-F1
#
_cell.length_a   1.000
_cell.length_b   1.000
_cell.length_c   1.000
_cell.angle_alpha   90.00
_cell.angle_beta   90.00
_cell.angle_gamma   90.00
#
_symmetry.space_group_name_H-M   'P 1'
#
loop_
_entity.id
_entity.type
_entity.pdbx_description
1 polymer ?
#
loop_
_entity_poly.entity_id
_entity_poly.type
_entity_poly.pdbx_seq_one_letter_code
_entity_poly.pdbx_strand_id
1 'polypeptide(L)'
;MVKLRFKVKGVDVECEGDVDEINRILSELFTKGYVSEVKYEEDKDELSLKKKIPSQEVLIKYITSKPNFEHDIFEIQEHFFGRRFSSHGSDEKKYNALYRRLVRVREKIEKEFGGKFIGEWKQSPTGELYKVFRFIKKMEGSN
;
A
#
# COMPACT_ATOMS: atom_id res chain seq x y z
N MET A 1 -6.30 -16.47 -3.99
CA MET A 1 -6.19 -17.87 -3.53
C MET A 1 -5.35 -17.89 -2.28
N VAL A 2 -5.78 -18.61 -1.25
CA VAL A 2 -5.10 -18.68 0.05
C VAL A 2 -4.88 -20.14 0.40
N LYS A 3 -3.74 -20.43 1.02
CA LYS A 3 -3.42 -21.74 1.60
C LYS A 3 -3.63 -21.71 3.10
N LEU A 4 -4.37 -22.68 3.60
CA LEU A 4 -4.73 -22.78 5.00
C LEU A 4 -4.21 -24.11 5.55
N ARG A 5 -3.57 -24.05 6.72
CA ARG A 5 -3.21 -25.24 7.50
C ARG A 5 -3.84 -25.18 8.88
N PHE A 6 -4.56 -26.22 9.25
CA PHE A 6 -5.23 -26.29 10.55
C PHE A 6 -5.28 -27.72 11.05
N LYS A 7 -5.47 -27.86 12.37
CA LYS A 7 -5.48 -29.16 13.02
C LYS A 7 -6.90 -29.52 13.45
N VAL A 8 -7.40 -30.65 12.98
CA VAL A 8 -8.70 -31.21 13.38
C VAL A 8 -8.43 -32.50 14.14
N LYS A 9 -8.73 -32.52 15.44
CA LYS A 9 -8.59 -33.72 16.30
C LYS A 9 -7.23 -34.43 16.17
N GLY A 10 -6.15 -33.66 16.04
CA GLY A 10 -4.79 -34.19 15.93
C GLY A 10 -4.32 -34.50 14.51
N VAL A 11 -5.18 -34.37 13.49
CA VAL A 11 -4.83 -34.51 12.07
C VAL A 11 -4.54 -33.13 11.48
N ASP A 12 -3.40 -32.99 10.82
CA ASP A 12 -3.04 -31.77 10.10
C ASP A 12 -3.71 -31.78 8.72
N VAL A 13 -4.46 -30.72 8.42
CA VAL A 13 -5.21 -30.55 7.17
C VAL A 13 -4.68 -29.32 6.44
N GLU A 14 -4.41 -29.48 5.14
CA GLU A 14 -4.02 -28.39 4.24
C GLU A 14 -5.08 -28.23 3.15
N CYS A 15 -5.56 -27.01 2.95
CA CYS A 15 -6.47 -26.69 1.85
C CYS A 15 -6.06 -25.39 1.14
N GLU A 16 -6.34 -25.32 -0.16
CA GLU A 16 -6.11 -24.15 -1.01
C GLU A 16 -7.41 -23.78 -1.70
N GLY A 17 -7.80 -22.51 -1.62
CA GLY A 17 -9.11 -22.08 -2.12
C GLY A 17 -9.28 -20.56 -2.19
N ASP A 18 -10.47 -20.14 -2.55
CA ASP A 18 -10.86 -18.73 -2.52
C ASP A 18 -11.09 -18.23 -1.07
N VAL A 19 -10.84 -16.95 -0.84
CA VAL A 19 -10.90 -16.35 0.51
C VAL A 19 -12.30 -16.50 1.12
N ASP A 20 -13.34 -16.26 0.33
CA ASP A 20 -14.72 -16.29 0.81
C ASP A 20 -15.18 -17.73 1.11
N GLU A 21 -14.70 -18.69 0.34
CA GLU A 21 -14.98 -20.12 0.53
C GLU A 21 -14.29 -20.66 1.79
N ILE A 22 -13.02 -20.30 2.00
CA ILE A 22 -12.24 -20.67 3.19
C ILE A 22 -12.87 -20.08 4.46
N ASN A 23 -13.32 -18.83 4.43
CA ASN A 23 -13.96 -18.18 5.56
C ASN A 23 -15.27 -18.86 5.97
N ARG A 24 -16.07 -19.34 5.01
CA ARG A 24 -17.29 -20.11 5.29
C ARG A 24 -16.98 -21.44 5.96
N ILE A 25 -16.01 -22.18 5.43
CA ILE A 25 -15.60 -23.49 5.96
C ILE A 25 -15.06 -23.35 7.39
N LEU A 26 -14.21 -22.35 7.63
CA LEU A 26 -13.66 -22.08 8.95
C LEU A 26 -14.74 -21.71 9.97
N SER A 27 -15.68 -20.85 9.57
CA SER A 27 -16.79 -20.44 10.45
C SER A 27 -17.62 -21.64 10.91
N GLU A 28 -17.91 -22.59 10.03
CA GLU A 28 -18.61 -23.82 10.41
C GLU A 28 -17.77 -24.72 11.33
N LEU A 29 -16.46 -24.86 11.06
CA LEU A 29 -15.58 -25.74 11.82
C LEU A 29 -15.30 -25.20 13.24
N PHE A 30 -15.19 -23.88 13.40
CA PHE A 30 -15.11 -23.21 14.70
C PHE A 30 -16.41 -23.36 15.50
N THR A 31 -17.55 -23.14 14.85
CA THR A 31 -18.87 -23.23 15.51
C THR A 31 -19.15 -24.65 16.00
N LYS A 32 -18.67 -25.67 15.28
CA LYS A 32 -18.80 -27.07 15.66
C LYS A 32 -17.69 -27.56 16.62
N GLY A 33 -16.78 -26.68 17.05
CA GLY A 33 -15.73 -26.95 18.05
C GLY A 33 -14.63 -27.91 17.58
N TYR A 34 -14.49 -28.13 16.27
CA TYR A 34 -13.55 -29.10 15.71
C TYR A 34 -12.14 -28.57 15.53
N VAL A 35 -11.96 -27.26 15.59
CA VAL A 35 -10.70 -26.56 15.38
C VAL A 35 -10.46 -25.61 16.54
N SER A 36 -9.40 -25.87 17.30
CA SER A 36 -8.97 -25.04 18.43
C SER A 36 -7.96 -23.97 18.04
N GLU A 37 -7.29 -24.14 16.90
CA GLU A 37 -6.26 -23.24 16.42
C GLU A 37 -6.19 -23.28 14.88
N VAL A 38 -6.33 -22.12 14.24
CA VAL A 38 -6.13 -21.95 12.80
C VAL A 38 -4.87 -21.14 12.62
N LYS A 39 -3.88 -21.74 11.95
CA LYS A 39 -2.70 -21.01 11.50
C LYS A 39 -2.91 -20.69 10.03
N TYR A 40 -3.36 -19.47 9.77
CA TYR A 40 -3.20 -18.93 8.44
C TYR A 40 -1.70 -18.90 8.15
N GLU A 41 -1.25 -19.62 7.13
CA GLU A 41 -0.06 -19.19 6.41
C GLU A 41 -0.51 -17.95 5.61
N GLU A 42 -0.79 -16.86 6.34
CA GLU A 42 -0.76 -15.53 5.74
C GLU A 42 0.61 -15.42 5.12
N ASP A 43 0.66 -15.13 3.82
CA ASP A 43 1.91 -14.84 3.13
C ASP A 43 2.75 -13.97 4.06
N LYS A 44 3.90 -14.47 4.51
CA LYS A 44 4.87 -13.68 5.30
C LYS A 44 5.20 -12.37 4.59
N ASP A 45 4.92 -12.29 3.29
CA ASP A 45 4.96 -11.07 2.50
C ASP A 45 3.89 -10.05 2.87
N GLU A 46 2.62 -10.37 3.16
CA GLU A 46 1.58 -9.37 3.47
C GLU A 46 1.79 -8.64 4.81
N LEU A 47 2.22 -9.36 5.85
CA LEU A 47 2.62 -8.73 7.12
C LEU A 47 3.94 -7.95 7.01
N SER A 48 4.84 -8.36 6.10
CA SER A 48 6.07 -7.61 5.81
C SER A 48 5.82 -6.41 4.89
N LEU A 49 4.81 -6.46 4.03
CA LEU A 49 4.37 -5.39 3.13
C LEU A 49 3.82 -4.21 3.91
N LYS A 50 3.08 -4.45 5.01
CA LYS A 50 2.63 -3.38 5.93
C LYS A 50 3.79 -2.65 6.64
N LYS A 51 4.98 -3.27 6.72
CA LYS A 51 6.19 -2.66 7.33
C LYS A 51 7.18 -2.09 6.31
N LYS A 52 7.22 -2.62 5.09
CA LYS A 52 8.15 -2.19 4.03
C LYS A 52 7.60 -1.02 3.22
N ILE A 53 8.48 -0.14 2.76
CA ILE A 53 8.11 0.92 1.81
C ILE A 53 7.66 0.26 0.50
N PRO A 54 6.49 0.63 -0.06
CA PRO A 54 6.03 0.12 -1.35
C PRO A 54 7.11 0.18 -2.44
N SER A 55 7.05 -0.79 -3.36
CA SER A 55 7.94 -0.81 -4.52
C SER A 55 7.67 0.38 -5.44
N GLN A 56 8.64 0.71 -6.29
CA GLN A 56 8.48 1.80 -7.26
C GLN A 56 7.34 1.51 -8.25
N GLU A 57 7.19 0.27 -8.70
CA GLU A 57 6.14 -0.13 -9.64
C GLU A 57 4.74 0.01 -9.05
N VAL A 58 4.55 -0.42 -7.79
CA VAL A 58 3.28 -0.28 -7.08
C VAL A 58 2.90 1.19 -6.94
N LEU A 59 3.86 2.04 -6.56
CA LEU A 59 3.63 3.49 -6.44
C LEU A 59 3.34 4.15 -7.78
N ILE A 60 4.01 3.75 -8.86
CA ILE A 60 3.72 4.26 -10.21
C ILE A 60 2.30 3.89 -10.61
N LYS A 61 1.91 2.62 -10.47
CA LYS A 61 0.55 2.16 -10.81
C LYS A 61 -0.51 2.93 -10.03
N TYR A 62 -0.30 3.14 -8.73
CA TYR A 62 -1.23 3.88 -7.88
C TYR A 62 -1.33 5.37 -8.24
N ILE A 63 -0.20 6.02 -8.49
CA ILE A 63 -0.19 7.45 -8.85
C ILE A 63 -0.80 7.66 -10.23
N THR A 64 -0.46 6.82 -11.20
CA THR A 64 -0.95 6.94 -12.58
C THR A 64 -2.42 6.56 -12.76
N SER A 65 -3.01 5.81 -11.82
CA SER A 65 -4.46 5.53 -11.84
C SER A 65 -5.33 6.73 -11.45
N LYS A 66 -4.75 7.82 -10.95
CA LYS A 66 -5.48 8.99 -10.50
C LYS A 66 -5.59 10.08 -11.57
N PRO A 67 -6.64 10.90 -11.54
CA PRO A 67 -6.73 12.09 -12.36
C PRO A 67 -5.50 13.00 -12.17
N ASN A 68 -4.88 13.43 -13.27
CA ASN A 68 -3.67 14.29 -13.29
C ASN A 68 -2.51 13.77 -12.42
N PHE A 69 -2.51 12.47 -12.12
CA PHE A 69 -1.55 11.83 -11.23
C PHE A 69 -1.40 12.53 -9.87
N GLU A 70 -2.48 13.18 -9.42
CA GLU A 70 -2.47 14.00 -8.22
C GLU A 70 -2.21 13.13 -6.98
N HIS A 71 -1.26 13.53 -6.14
CA HIS A 71 -0.97 12.82 -4.89
C HIS A 71 -0.23 13.71 -3.89
N ASP A 72 -0.36 13.37 -2.62
CA ASP A 72 0.47 13.90 -1.54
C ASP A 72 0.99 12.78 -0.63
N ILE A 73 1.97 13.12 0.23
CA ILE A 73 2.60 12.12 1.07
C ILE A 73 1.65 11.50 2.10
N PHE A 74 0.70 12.26 2.66
CA PHE A 74 -0.23 11.75 3.66
C PHE A 74 -1.22 10.78 3.05
N GLU A 75 -1.73 11.08 1.86
CA GLU A 75 -2.59 10.18 1.12
C GLU A 75 -1.89 8.86 0.78
N ILE A 76 -0.63 8.91 0.32
CA ILE A 76 0.18 7.70 0.11
C ILE A 76 0.34 6.93 1.44
N GLN A 77 0.58 7.63 2.54
CA GLN A 77 0.76 7.00 3.85
C GLN A 77 -0.50 6.28 4.32
N GLU A 78 -1.65 6.94 4.25
CA GLU A 78 -2.94 6.36 4.62
C GLU A 78 -3.28 5.16 3.74
N HIS A 79 -3.12 5.26 2.43
CA HIS A 79 -3.44 4.18 1.52
C HIS A 79 -2.59 2.92 1.76
N PHE A 80 -1.27 3.06 1.87
CA PHE A 80 -0.36 1.90 1.95
C PHE A 80 -0.06 1.41 3.37
N PHE A 81 -0.26 2.26 4.38
CA PHE A 81 0.12 1.92 5.76
C PHE A 81 -1.04 2.07 6.77
N GLY A 82 -2.21 2.56 6.34
CA GLY A 82 -3.38 2.75 7.20
C GLY A 82 -3.20 3.81 8.29
N ARG A 83 -2.09 4.58 8.25
CA ARG A 83 -1.80 5.64 9.21
C ARG A 83 -0.86 6.67 8.61
N ARG A 84 -0.99 7.92 9.07
CA ARG A 84 0.01 8.96 8.83
C ARG A 84 1.22 8.76 9.73
N PHE A 85 2.37 9.18 9.24
CA PHE A 85 3.58 9.26 10.03
C PHE A 85 4.37 10.53 9.72
N SER A 86 5.03 11.06 10.75
CA SER A 86 5.68 12.36 10.70
C SER A 86 7.09 12.29 10.12
N SER A 87 7.55 13.43 9.59
CA SER A 87 8.95 13.65 9.21
C SER A 87 9.89 13.78 10.40
N HIS A 88 9.37 13.79 11.63
CA HIS A 88 10.14 13.88 12.87
C HIS A 88 9.79 12.72 13.81
N GLY A 89 10.73 12.35 14.68
CA GLY A 89 10.51 11.35 15.73
C GLY A 89 10.65 9.91 15.24
N SER A 90 9.90 9.00 15.86
CA SER A 90 10.09 7.54 15.70
C SER A 90 9.90 7.03 14.26
N ASP A 91 9.08 7.71 13.46
CA ASP A 91 8.81 7.33 12.07
C ASP A 91 9.65 8.07 11.02
N GLU A 92 10.53 9.00 11.42
CA GLU A 92 11.29 9.87 10.50
C GLU A 92 12.05 9.06 9.43
N LYS A 93 12.70 7.96 9.83
CA LYS A 93 13.43 7.10 8.88
C LYS A 93 12.51 6.52 7.81
N LYS A 94 11.30 6.12 8.20
CA LYS A 94 10.30 5.56 7.29
C LYS A 94 9.72 6.64 6.38
N TYR A 95 9.42 7.82 6.94
CA TYR A 95 9.04 9.01 6.19
C TYR A 95 10.03 9.36 5.10
N ASN A 96 11.31 9.52 5.47
CA ASN A 96 12.37 9.89 4.54
C ASN A 96 12.64 8.80 3.48
N ALA A 97 12.46 7.53 3.83
CA ALA A 97 12.56 6.43 2.87
C ALA A 97 11.42 6.47 1.83
N LEU A 98 10.18 6.67 2.27
CA LEU A 98 9.03 6.83 1.38
C LEU A 98 9.18 8.05 0.48
N TYR A 99 9.55 9.20 1.06
CA TYR A 99 9.70 10.44 0.33
C TYR A 99 10.73 10.30 -0.80
N ARG A 100 11.91 9.71 -0.51
CA ARG A 100 12.94 9.44 -1.54
C ARG A 100 12.45 8.48 -2.62
N ARG A 101 11.62 7.48 -2.26
CA ARG A 101 10.99 6.57 -3.23
C ARG A 101 10.06 7.33 -4.16
N LEU A 102 9.21 8.22 -3.61
CA LEU A 102 8.27 9.04 -4.36
C LEU A 102 8.96 10.02 -5.32
N VAL A 103 10.11 10.57 -4.94
CA VAL A 103 10.93 11.39 -5.87
C VAL A 103 11.29 10.59 -7.12
N ARG A 104 11.84 9.38 -6.95
CA ARG A 104 12.22 8.51 -8.09
C ARG A 104 11.02 8.04 -8.92
N VAL A 105 9.89 7.80 -8.26
CA VAL A 105 8.62 7.46 -8.92
C VAL A 105 8.18 8.62 -9.82
N ARG A 106 8.18 9.85 -9.31
CA ARG A 106 7.83 11.04 -10.10
C ARG A 106 8.78 11.21 -11.28
N GLU A 107 10.09 11.13 -11.07
CA GLU A 107 11.09 11.22 -12.16
C GLU A 107 10.85 10.18 -13.26
N LYS A 108 10.45 8.95 -12.89
CA LYS A 108 10.13 7.89 -13.86
C LYS A 108 8.86 8.20 -14.63
N ILE A 109 7.79 8.63 -13.95
CA ILE A 109 6.53 9.05 -14.59
C ILE A 109 6.77 10.26 -15.52
N GLU A 110 7.58 11.24 -15.12
CA GLU A 110 7.92 12.40 -15.95
C GLU A 110 8.59 12.01 -17.27
N LYS A 111 9.52 11.03 -17.20
CA LYS A 111 10.19 10.48 -18.39
C LYS A 111 9.23 9.68 -19.27
N GLU A 112 8.39 8.85 -18.67
CA GLU A 112 7.47 7.96 -19.41
C GLU A 112 6.32 8.72 -20.07
N PHE A 113 5.76 9.73 -19.40
CA PHE A 113 4.56 10.44 -19.86
C PHE A 113 4.84 11.80 -20.50
N GLY A 114 6.10 12.23 -20.57
CA GLY A 114 6.51 13.46 -21.26
C GLY A 114 5.96 14.73 -20.61
N GLY A 115 6.20 14.90 -19.31
CA GLY A 115 5.69 16.06 -18.55
C GLY A 115 6.47 16.31 -17.27
N LYS A 116 5.91 17.14 -16.38
CA LYS A 116 6.51 17.47 -15.07
C LYS A 116 5.47 17.51 -13.96
N PHE A 117 5.88 17.12 -12.76
CA PHE A 117 5.11 17.38 -11.56
C PHE A 117 5.36 18.79 -11.04
N ILE A 118 4.27 19.50 -10.75
CA ILE A 118 4.30 20.75 -9.98
C ILE A 118 3.86 20.42 -8.56
N GLY A 119 4.64 20.89 -7.58
CA GLY A 119 4.36 20.74 -6.16
C GLY A 119 3.86 22.04 -5.55
N GLU A 120 2.67 22.02 -4.96
CA GLU A 120 2.09 23.14 -4.23
C GLU A 120 2.05 22.82 -2.74
N TRP A 121 2.48 23.78 -1.92
CA TRP A 121 2.32 23.66 -0.47
C TRP A 121 0.86 23.91 -0.10
N LYS A 122 0.29 22.97 0.65
CA LYS A 122 -1.00 23.10 1.30
C LYS A 122 -0.83 22.97 2.81
N GLN A 123 -1.76 23.57 3.54
CA GLN A 123 -1.86 23.41 4.98
C GLN A 123 -3.00 22.47 5.30
N SER A 124 -2.75 21.50 6.17
CA SER A 124 -3.80 20.61 6.68
C SER A 124 -4.66 21.34 7.72
N PRO A 125 -5.88 20.84 8.03
CA PRO A 125 -6.70 21.41 9.10
C PRO A 125 -6.00 21.43 10.47
N THR A 126 -5.03 20.54 10.70
CA THR A 126 -4.21 20.46 11.91
C THR A 126 -3.01 21.41 11.88
N GLY A 127 -2.84 22.19 10.82
CA GLY A 127 -1.77 23.18 10.67
C GLY A 127 -0.48 22.66 10.01
N GLU A 128 -0.36 21.36 9.78
CA GLU A 128 0.82 20.75 9.14
C GLU A 128 0.90 21.11 7.65
N LEU A 129 2.05 21.59 7.20
CA LEU A 129 2.33 21.88 5.80
C LEU A 129 2.74 20.61 5.04
N TYR A 130 2.13 20.38 3.88
CA TYR A 130 2.45 19.26 3.01
C TYR A 130 2.42 19.68 1.55
N LYS A 131 3.12 18.94 0.68
CA LYS A 131 3.11 19.19 -0.76
C LYS A 131 2.11 18.29 -1.47
N VAL A 132 1.23 18.90 -2.25
CA VAL A 132 0.41 18.21 -3.24
C VAL A 132 1.10 18.31 -4.59
N PHE A 133 1.30 17.17 -5.24
CA PHE A 133 1.91 17.09 -6.57
C PHE A 133 0.85 16.85 -7.62
N ARG A 134 0.93 17.57 -8.74
CA ARG A 134 0.06 17.40 -9.91
C ARG A 134 0.90 17.30 -11.17
N PHE A 135 0.57 16.37 -12.06
CA PHE A 135 1.29 16.18 -13.31
C PHE A 135 0.77 17.12 -14.39
N ILE A 136 1.69 17.81 -15.07
CA ILE A 136 1.41 18.65 -16.23
C ILE A 136 2.15 18.06 -17.42
N LYS A 137 1.39 17.56 -18.40
CA LYS A 137 1.95 17.10 -19.67
C LYS A 137 2.54 18.30 -20.40
N LYS A 138 3.76 18.15 -20.94
CA LYS A 138 4.36 19.20 -21.76
C LYS A 138 3.51 19.32 -23.03
N MET A 139 2.86 20.46 -23.24
CA MET A 139 2.21 20.72 -24.53
C MET A 139 3.32 20.82 -25.58
N GLU A 140 3.29 19.93 -26.57
CA GLU A 140 4.09 20.10 -27.79
C GLU A 140 3.52 21.32 -28.53
N GLY A 141 4.14 22.48 -28.35
CA GLY A 141 3.69 23.69 -29.00
C GLY A 141 4.21 24.97 -28.37
N SER A 142 5.49 25.27 -28.55
CA SER A 142 6.00 26.64 -28.73
C SER A 142 7.34 26.52 -29.45
N ASN A 143 7.32 26.85 -30.74
CA ASN A 143 8.50 27.08 -31.59
C ASN A 143 9.45 28.10 -30.97
#